data_AF-A0A5S9M6J2-F1
#
_entry.id   AF-A0A5S9M6J2-F1
#
_cell.length_a   1.000
_cell.length_b   1.000
_cell.length_c   1.000
_cell.angle_alpha   90.00
_cell.angle_beta   90.00
_cell.angle_gamma   90.00
#
_symmetry.space_group_name_H-M   'P 1'
#
loop_
_entity.id
_entity.type
_entity.pdbx_description
1 polymer ?
#
loop_
_entity_poly.entity_id
_entity_poly.type
_entity_poly.pdbx_seq_one_letter_code
_entity_poly.pdbx_strand_id
1 'polypeptide(L)'
;MLPVHLDLTDKQVVIAGGGSVALRRAKALCTESCQITVVSPDLSEEMACLIDTYALNWKEKKVGAEDLKDAFFFIVAATNDPSVNEWIANKQHSLTSS
;
A
#
# COMPACT_ATOMS: atom_id res chain seq x y z
N MET A 1 -14.77 -13.42 11.73
CA MET A 1 -13.84 -13.20 10.61
C MET A 1 -12.92 -14.40 10.51
N LEU A 2 -12.73 -14.98 9.32
CA LEU A 2 -11.75 -16.06 9.10
C LEU A 2 -10.38 -15.45 8.77
N PRO A 3 -9.28 -15.91 9.39
CA PRO A 3 -7.94 -15.52 8.96
C PRO A 3 -7.65 -16.15 7.60
N VAL A 4 -7.48 -15.32 6.57
CA VAL A 4 -7.07 -15.77 5.24
C VAL A 4 -5.56 -15.56 5.15
N HIS A 5 -4.81 -16.64 4.94
CA HIS A 5 -3.41 -16.53 4.55
C HIS A 5 -3.41 -16.14 3.06
N LEU A 6 -3.07 -14.88 2.77
CA LEU A 6 -2.86 -14.44 1.40
C LEU A 6 -1.40 -14.71 1.04
N ASP A 7 -1.17 -15.54 0.03
CA ASP A 7 0.15 -15.69 -0.56
C ASP A 7 0.46 -14.44 -1.40
N LEU A 8 1.42 -13.66 -0.93
CA LEU A 8 1.89 -12.44 -1.59
C LEU A 8 3.24 -12.64 -2.29
N THR A 9 3.71 -13.89 -2.42
CA THR A 9 4.95 -14.22 -3.11
C THR A 9 4.90 -13.70 -4.56
N ASP A 10 5.90 -12.89 -4.93
CA ASP A 10 6.02 -12.21 -6.23
C ASP A 10 4.85 -11.27 -6.58
N LYS A 11 3.95 -10.98 -5.63
CA LYS A 11 2.83 -10.06 -5.85
C LYS A 11 3.26 -8.62 -5.58
N GLN A 12 2.72 -7.71 -6.39
CA GLN A 12 2.88 -6.28 -6.15
C GLN A 12 1.89 -5.81 -5.09
N VAL A 13 2.44 -5.27 -4.01
CA VAL A 13 1.67 -4.68 -2.92
C VAL A 13 1.89 -3.18 -2.93
N VAL A 14 0.83 -2.41 -3.10
CA VAL A 14 0.90 -0.95 -3.08
C VAL A 14 0.38 -0.44 -1.74
N ILE A 15 1.19 0.37 -1.06
CA ILE A 15 0.86 1.02 0.21
C ILE A 15 0.68 2.51 -0.06
N ALA A 16 -0.54 3.01 0.07
CA ALA A 16 -0.81 4.44 -0.01
C ALA A 16 -0.66 5.10 1.36
N GLY A 17 0.23 6.09 1.44
CA GLY A 17 0.52 6.86 2.66
C GLY A 17 1.86 6.51 3.30
N GLY A 18 2.49 7.51 3.92
CA GLY A 18 3.81 7.42 4.56
C GLY A 18 3.79 7.54 6.09
N GLY A 19 2.62 7.42 6.72
CA GLY A 19 2.47 7.58 8.17
C GLY A 19 2.76 6.32 8.98
N SER A 20 2.53 6.40 10.30
CA SER A 20 2.76 5.30 11.26
C SER A 20 1.93 4.04 10.96
N VAL A 21 0.70 4.19 10.44
CA VAL A 21 -0.14 3.06 10.03
C VAL A 21 0.46 2.34 8.83
N ALA A 22 0.99 3.10 7.86
CA ALA A 22 1.65 2.56 6.67
C ALA A 22 2.89 1.77 7.07
N LEU A 23 3.71 2.36 7.94
CA LEU A 23 4.93 1.75 8.44
C LEU A 23 4.67 0.40 9.09
N ARG A 24 3.65 0.31 9.96
CA ARG A 24 3.30 -0.96 10.63
C ARG A 24 2.91 -2.05 9.63
N ARG A 25 2.20 -1.68 8.57
CA ARG A 25 1.78 -2.60 7.50
C ARG A 25 2.96 -3.00 6.62
N ALA A 26 3.77 -2.04 6.21
CA ALA A 26 4.99 -2.28 5.44
C ALA A 26 5.92 -3.22 6.20
N LYS A 27 6.20 -3.00 7.49
CA LYS A 27 7.02 -3.88 8.33
C LYS A 27 6.52 -5.33 8.37
N ALA A 28 5.20 -5.52 8.46
CA ALA A 28 4.59 -6.86 8.46
C ALA A 28 4.63 -7.56 7.09
N LEU A 29 4.78 -6.79 6.01
CA LEU A 29 4.87 -7.30 4.64
C LEU A 29 6.31 -7.47 4.17
N CYS A 30 7.25 -6.71 4.72
CA CYS A 30 8.68 -6.82 4.40
C CYS A 30 9.28 -8.18 4.81
N THR A 31 8.59 -8.94 5.65
CA THR A 31 8.94 -10.32 5.99
C THR A 31 8.48 -11.33 4.95
N GLU A 32 7.60 -10.93 4.02
CA GLU A 32 7.09 -11.75 2.93
C GLU A 32 7.85 -11.42 1.63
N SER A 33 7.97 -12.40 0.73
CA SER A 33 8.61 -12.24 -0.59
C SER A 33 7.72 -11.46 -1.58
N CYS A 34 7.28 -10.27 -1.20
CA CYS A 34 6.39 -9.43 -1.99
C CYS A 34 7.07 -8.13 -2.45
N GLN A 35 6.64 -7.61 -3.59
CA GLN A 35 7.16 -6.37 -4.14
C GLN A 35 6.34 -5.20 -3.60
N ILE A 36 6.85 -4.52 -2.58
CA ILE A 36 6.14 -3.42 -1.94
C ILE A 36 6.48 -2.09 -2.62
N THR A 37 5.44 -1.34 -2.99
CA THR A 37 5.55 0.03 -3.50
C THR A 37 4.79 0.99 -2.59
N VAL A 38 5.49 1.94 -1.99
CA VAL A 38 4.91 3.00 -1.17
C VAL A 38 4.60 4.20 -2.06
N VAL A 39 3.35 4.66 -2.06
CA VAL A 39 2.90 5.86 -2.79
C VAL A 39 2.47 6.89 -1.78
N SER A 40 3.29 7.93 -1.60
CA SER A 40 3.00 9.02 -0.68
C SER A 40 3.78 10.25 -1.08
N PRO A 41 3.18 11.46 -1.03
CA PRO A 41 3.91 12.71 -1.22
C PRO A 41 4.92 12.94 -0.09
N ASP A 42 4.59 12.54 1.13
CA ASP A 42 5.45 12.69 2.31
C ASP A 42 5.63 11.34 3.01
N LEU A 43 6.85 11.08 3.48
CA LEU A 43 7.21 9.88 4.24
C LEU A 43 7.66 10.27 5.65
N SER A 44 7.32 9.45 6.66
CA SER A 44 8.01 9.53 7.94
C SER A 44 9.46 9.06 7.80
N GLU A 45 10.35 9.57 8.64
CA GLU A 45 11.76 9.14 8.68
C GLU A 45 11.89 7.62 8.84
N GLU A 46 11.02 7.02 9.66
CA GLU A 46 10.99 5.57 9.84
C GLU A 46 10.61 4.81 8.57
N MET A 47 9.72 5.38 7.74
CA MET A 47 9.30 4.76 6.48
C MET A 47 10.40 4.89 5.43
N ALA A 48 11.06 6.04 5.34
CA ALA A 48 12.22 6.23 4.48
C ALA A 48 13.34 5.22 4.83
N CYS A 49 13.65 5.08 6.12
CA CYS A 49 14.62 4.09 6.59
C CYS A 49 14.21 2.65 6.24
N LEU A 50 12.92 2.32 6.34
CA LEU A 50 12.41 1.01 5.92
C LEU A 50 12.57 0.77 4.42
N ILE A 51 12.26 1.78 3.60
CA ILE A 51 12.40 1.74 2.14
C ILE A 51 13.85 1.44 1.78
N ASP A 52 14.81 2.14 2.38
CA ASP A 52 16.24 1.91 2.13
C ASP A 52 16.70 0.54 2.63
N THR A 53 16.22 0.11 3.80
CA THR A 53 16.61 -1.16 4.43
C THR A 53 16.14 -2.37 3.63
N TYR A 54 14.92 -2.34 3.10
CA TYR A 54 14.31 -3.45 2.37
C TYR A 54 14.28 -3.23 0.85
N ALA A 55 14.93 -2.17 0.35
CA ALA A 55 14.94 -1.76 -1.05
C ALA A 55 13.53 -1.70 -1.67
N LEU A 56 12.59 -1.09 -0.93
CA LEU A 56 11.21 -0.94 -1.39
C LEU A 56 11.12 0.12 -2.49
N ASN A 57 10.07 0.05 -3.30
CA ASN A 57 9.80 1.11 -4.26
C ASN A 57 9.07 2.26 -3.59
N TRP A 58 9.50 3.51 -3.81
CA TRP A 58 8.78 4.69 -3.38
C TRP A 58 8.41 5.57 -4.57
N LYS A 59 7.16 6.02 -4.60
CA LYS A 59 6.66 7.04 -5.51
C LYS A 59 6.23 8.26 -4.69
N GLU A 60 6.96 9.36 -4.86
CA GLU A 60 6.64 10.67 -4.29
C GLU A 60 5.45 11.31 -5.03
N LYS A 61 4.26 10.75 -4.85
CA LYS A 61 3.03 11.27 -5.42
C LYS A 61 1.81 10.89 -4.58
N LYS A 62 0.69 11.58 -4.80
CA LYS A 62 -0.61 11.15 -4.28
C LYS A 62 -1.07 9.90 -5.02
N VAL A 63 -1.68 8.97 -4.30
CA VAL A 63 -2.18 7.72 -4.89
C VAL A 63 -3.20 8.02 -5.99
N GLY A 64 -2.97 7.45 -7.18
CA GLY A 64 -3.82 7.62 -8.35
C GLY A 64 -4.53 6.33 -8.73
N ALA A 65 -5.45 6.42 -9.70
CA ALA A 65 -6.23 5.26 -10.18
C ALA A 65 -5.37 4.29 -10.97
N GLU A 66 -4.31 4.80 -11.58
CA GLU A 66 -3.29 4.06 -12.28
C GLU A 66 -2.54 3.10 -11.35
N ASP A 67 -2.14 3.55 -10.15
CA ASP A 67 -1.38 2.70 -9.22
C ASP A 67 -2.22 1.57 -8.64
N LEU A 68 -3.56 1.72 -8.66
CA LEU A 68 -4.51 0.69 -8.26
C LEU A 68 -4.73 -0.39 -9.32
N LYS A 69 -4.50 -0.09 -10.60
CA LYS A 69 -4.75 -1.04 -11.70
C LYS A 69 -3.70 -2.14 -11.77
N ASP A 70 -2.47 -1.81 -11.43
CA ASP A 70 -1.33 -2.74 -11.53
C ASP A 70 -1.07 -3.48 -10.20
N ALA A 71 -1.68 -3.03 -9.11
CA ALA A 71 -1.50 -3.61 -7.78
C ALA A 71 -2.33 -4.89 -7.59
N PHE A 72 -1.68 -5.98 -7.18
CA PHE A 72 -2.38 -7.20 -6.77
C PHE A 72 -3.06 -7.02 -5.41
N PHE A 73 -2.39 -6.31 -4.50
CA PHE A 73 -2.89 -6.03 -3.16
C PHE A 73 -2.63 -4.57 -2.80
N PHE A 74 -3.61 -3.93 -2.17
CA PHE A 74 -3.55 -2.50 -1.89
C PHE A 74 -3.91 -2.22 -0.44
N ILE A 75 -3.02 -1.49 0.25
CA ILE A 75 -3.21 -1.07 1.63
C ILE A 75 -3.30 0.45 1.67
N VAL A 76 -4.47 0.94 2.08
CA VAL A 76 -4.66 2.35 2.43
C VAL A 76 -4.24 2.55 3.87
N ALA A 77 -3.05 3.11 4.05
CA ALA A 77 -2.72 3.71 5.32
C ALA A 77 -3.18 5.16 5.27
N ALA A 78 -4.47 5.34 5.56
CA ALA A 78 -5.16 6.61 5.50
C ALA A 78 -4.28 7.73 6.08
N THR A 79 -3.78 8.58 5.18
CA THR A 79 -3.54 9.98 5.50
C THR A 79 -4.88 10.51 6.06
N ASN A 80 -4.85 11.52 6.91
CA ASN A 80 -6.01 12.10 7.60
C ASN A 80 -7.12 12.69 6.67
N ASP A 81 -7.16 12.27 5.41
CA ASP A 81 -8.02 12.72 4.33
C ASP A 81 -9.06 11.62 4.00
N PRO A 82 -10.29 11.73 4.53
CA PRO A 82 -11.37 10.77 4.29
C PRO A 82 -11.70 10.58 2.81
N SER A 83 -11.42 11.60 1.97
CA SER A 83 -11.71 11.58 0.54
C SER A 83 -10.97 10.48 -0.21
N VAL A 84 -9.73 10.20 0.18
CA VAL A 84 -8.90 9.14 -0.41
C VAL A 84 -9.45 7.76 -0.03
N ASN A 85 -9.87 7.60 1.22
CA ASN A 85 -10.43 6.34 1.72
C ASN A 85 -11.78 6.01 1.07
N GLU A 86 -12.68 6.99 0.94
CA GLU A 86 -13.96 6.83 0.22
C GLU A 86 -13.77 6.54 -1.27
N TRP A 87 -12.81 7.22 -1.91
CA TRP A 87 -12.54 7.03 -3.32
C TRP A 87 -12.02 5.61 -3.63
N ILE A 88 -11.17 5.05 -2.75
CA ILE A 88 -10.69 3.67 -2.87
C ILE A 88 -11.81 2.67 -2.57
N ALA A 89 -12.61 2.89 -1.53
CA ALA A 89 -13.73 2.00 -1.18
C ALA A 89 -14.74 1.88 -2.34
N ASN A 90 -14.99 2.98 -3.07
CA ASN A 90 -15.84 2.97 -4.26
C ASN A 90 -15.19 2.24 -5.44
N LYS A 91 -13.87 2.35 -5.62
CA LYS A 91 -13.13 1.65 -6.70
C LYS A 91 -13.05 0.14 -6.51
N GLN A 92 -12.97 -0.33 -5.26
CA GLN A 92 -12.83 -1.76 -4.95
C GLN A 92 -14.10 -2.56 -5.32
N HIS A 93 -15.28 -1.92 -5.30
CA HIS A 93 -16.55 -2.56 -5.71
C HIS A 93 -16.69 -2.78 -7.22
N SER A 94 -15.96 -2.04 -8.06
CA SER A 94 -16.07 -2.16 -9.52
C SER A 94 -15.22 -3.28 -10.15
N LEU A 95 -14.36 -3.96 -9.37
CA LEU A 95 -13.43 -4.99 -9.88
C LEU A 95 -13.88 -6.44 -9.62
N THR A 96 -15.00 -6.65 -8.92
CA THR A 96 -15.54 -8.01 -8.63
C THR A 96 -16.69 -8.41 -9.56
N SER A 97 -16.95 -7.64 -10.61
CA SER A 97 -18.02 -7.91 -11.59
C SER A 97 -17.46 -7.96 -13.02
N SER A 98 -16.60 -8.92 -13.32
CA SER A 98 -16.36 -9.44 -14.68
C SER A 98 -15.76 -10.84 -14.61
#